data_AF-A0A7L1I601-F1
#
_entry.id   AF-A0A7L1I601-F1
#
_cell.length_a   1.000
_cell.length_b   1.000
_cell.length_c   1.000
_cell.angle_alpha   90.00
_cell.angle_beta   90.00
_cell.angle_gamma   90.00
#
_symmetry.space_group_name_H-M   'P 1'
#
loop_
_entity.id
_entity.type
_entity.pdbx_description
1 polymer ?
#
loop_
_entity_poly.entity_id
_entity_poly.type
_entity_poly.pdbx_seq_one_letter_code
_entity_poly.pdbx_strand_id
1 'polypeptide(L)'
;QDAYDGRDFIAFDVDTMTFTAADAAAQITKRKWEGENVAERRKHYLETTCVEWLRKYVSFGQAVLERKEPPTVRVSGKEAHGTLTLHCRAY
;
A
#
# COMPACT_ATOMS: atom_id res chain seq x y z
N GLN A 1 2.21 -4.52 -7.01
CA GLN A 1 3.68 -4.42 -7.13
C GLN A 1 4.27 -5.53 -6.29
N ASP A 2 5.40 -6.07 -6.70
CA ASP A 2 6.10 -7.16 -6.02
C ASP A 2 7.57 -6.76 -5.86
N ALA A 3 8.16 -7.08 -4.71
CA ALA A 3 9.52 -6.72 -4.32
C ALA A 3 10.33 -7.97 -3.94
N TYR A 4 11.65 -7.90 -4.11
CA TYR A 4 12.60 -8.97 -3.77
C TYR A 4 13.83 -8.37 -3.08
N ASP A 5 14.25 -8.94 -1.95
CA ASP A 5 15.33 -8.42 -1.10
C ASP A 5 15.18 -6.92 -0.73
N GLY A 6 13.94 -6.49 -0.46
CA GLY A 6 13.63 -5.11 -0.09
C GLY A 6 13.75 -4.09 -1.23
N ARG A 7 13.88 -4.55 -2.48
CA ARG A 7 13.94 -3.71 -3.68
C ARG A 7 12.80 -4.04 -4.62
N ASP A 8 12.35 -3.06 -5.38
CA ASP A 8 11.34 -3.25 -6.42
C ASP A 8 11.79 -4.35 -7.39
N PHE A 9 10.84 -5.20 -7.79
CA PHE A 9 11.12 -6.31 -8.70
C PHE A 9 10.20 -6.24 -9.92
N ILE A 10 8.89 -6.23 -9.73
CA ILE A 10 7.94 -6.12 -10.85
C ILE A 10 6.65 -5.38 -10.44
N ALA A 11 6.15 -4.53 -11.32
CA ALA A 11 4.90 -3.80 -11.15
C ALA A 11 3.93 -4.12 -12.29
N PHE A 12 2.63 -4.21 -11.99
CA PHE A 12 1.59 -4.33 -13.00
C PHE A 12 0.91 -2.98 -13.19
N ASP A 13 0.82 -2.53 -14.44
CA ASP A 13 0.11 -1.33 -14.85
C ASP A 13 -1.21 -1.75 -15.52
N VAL A 14 -2.34 -1.43 -14.87
CA VAL A 14 -3.68 -1.86 -15.28
C VAL A 14 -4.15 -1.14 -16.55
N ASP A 15 -3.71 0.10 -16.74
CA ASP A 15 -4.15 0.96 -17.84
C ASP A 15 -3.51 0.51 -19.15
N THR A 16 -2.20 0.23 -19.10
CA THR A 16 -1.43 -0.25 -20.25
C THR A 16 -1.48 -1.77 -20.41
N MET A 17 -1.98 -2.50 -19.41
CA MET A 17 -1.98 -3.97 -19.38
C MET A 17 -0.58 -4.59 -19.46
N THR A 18 0.44 -3.88 -18.98
CA THR A 18 1.84 -4.32 -19.06
C THR A 18 2.47 -4.50 -17.68
N PHE A 19 3.58 -5.24 -17.65
CA PHE A 19 4.42 -5.33 -16.46
C PHE A 19 5.71 -4.51 -16.64
N THR A 20 6.07 -3.75 -15.61
CA THR A 20 7.35 -3.05 -15.51
C THR A 20 8.28 -3.87 -14.64
N ALA A 21 9.35 -4.40 -15.24
CA ALA A 21 10.42 -5.11 -14.55
C ALA A 21 11.48 -4.11 -14.08
N ALA A 22 11.83 -4.16 -12.79
CA ALA A 22 12.75 -3.22 -12.17
C ALA A 22 14.23 -3.53 -12.47
N ASP A 23 14.56 -4.80 -12.73
CA ASP A 23 15.91 -5.23 -13.10
C ASP A 23 15.92 -6.32 -14.18
N ALA A 24 17.12 -6.76 -14.57
CA ALA A 24 17.30 -7.78 -15.61
C ALA A 24 16.77 -9.16 -15.20
N ALA A 25 16.80 -9.50 -13.90
CA ALA A 25 16.27 -10.78 -13.41
C ALA A 25 14.74 -10.80 -13.49
N ALA A 26 14.08 -9.68 -13.19
CA ALA A 26 12.63 -9.52 -13.29
C ALA A 26 12.08 -9.62 -14.73
N GLN A 27 12.92 -9.37 -15.75
CA GLN A 27 12.53 -9.53 -17.16
C GLN A 27 12.08 -10.96 -17.48
N ILE A 28 12.64 -11.96 -16.80
CA ILE A 28 12.25 -13.36 -16.98
C ILE A 28 10.79 -13.55 -16.55
N THR A 29 10.43 -13.05 -15.37
CA THR A 29 9.07 -13.10 -14.84
C THR A 29 8.09 -12.30 -15.69
N LYS A 30 8.49 -11.09 -16.13
CA LYS A 30 7.69 -10.26 -17.03
C LYS A 30 7.27 -11.04 -18.29
N ARG A 31 8.25 -11.58 -19.04
CA ARG A 31 7.97 -12.31 -20.28
C ARG A 31 7.08 -13.53 -20.05
N LYS A 32 7.31 -14.24 -18.94
CA LYS A 32 6.46 -15.38 -18.56
C LYS A 32 5.02 -14.95 -18.33
N TRP A 33 4.79 -13.91 -17.53
CA TRP A 33 3.45 -13.44 -17.20
C TRP A 33 2.71 -12.82 -18.37
N GLU A 34 3.42 -12.14 -19.27
CA GLU A 34 2.88 -11.63 -20.52
C GLU A 34 2.51 -12.76 -21.49
N GLY A 35 3.30 -13.84 -21.52
CA GLY A 35 2.97 -15.05 -22.29
C GLY A 35 1.82 -15.89 -21.71
N GLU A 36 1.62 -15.86 -20.39
CA GLU A 36 0.56 -16.59 -19.68
C GLU A 36 -0.74 -15.78 -19.52
N ASN A 37 -0.82 -14.60 -20.15
CA ASN A 37 -1.98 -13.70 -20.08
C ASN A 37 -2.40 -13.34 -18.64
N VAL A 38 -1.43 -13.19 -17.74
CA VAL A 38 -1.67 -12.85 -16.33
C VAL A 38 -2.31 -11.46 -16.18
N ALA A 39 -2.08 -10.56 -17.14
CA ALA A 39 -2.60 -9.20 -17.16
C ALA A 39 -4.14 -9.16 -17.09
N GLU A 40 -4.84 -9.94 -17.92
CA GLU A 40 -6.31 -10.00 -17.92
C GLU A 40 -6.88 -10.46 -16.58
N ARG A 41 -6.31 -11.53 -16.02
CA ARG A 41 -6.73 -12.03 -14.71
C ARG A 41 -6.51 -10.98 -13.62
N ARG A 42 -5.36 -10.30 -13.62
CA ARG A 42 -5.07 -9.25 -12.63
C ARG A 42 -6.00 -8.05 -12.82
N LYS A 43 -6.27 -7.61 -14.04
CA LYS A 43 -7.19 -6.50 -14.32
C LYS A 43 -8.60 -6.82 -13.83
N HIS A 44 -9.14 -8.00 -14.19
CA HIS A 44 -10.46 -8.41 -13.74
C HIS A 44 -10.57 -8.44 -12.21
N TYR A 45 -9.57 -8.98 -11.53
CA TYR A 45 -9.54 -8.97 -10.07
C TYR A 45 -9.54 -7.54 -9.51
N LEU A 46 -8.69 -6.66 -10.03
CA LEU A 46 -8.52 -5.31 -9.49
C LEU A 46 -9.73 -4.40 -9.76
N GLU A 47 -10.29 -4.44 -10.97
CA GLU A 47 -11.39 -3.56 -11.36
C GLU A 47 -12.77 -4.09 -10.94
N THR A 48 -12.92 -5.41 -10.79
CA THR A 48 -14.21 -6.03 -10.45
C THR A 48 -14.18 -6.62 -9.05
N THR A 49 -13.50 -7.76 -8.87
CA THR A 49 -13.59 -8.56 -7.64
C THR A 49 -13.17 -7.76 -6.41
N CYS A 50 -12.04 -7.05 -6.47
CA CYS A 50 -11.52 -6.25 -5.38
C CYS A 50 -12.49 -5.16 -4.95
N VAL A 51 -13.06 -4.42 -5.91
CA VAL A 51 -14.00 -3.33 -5.65
C VAL A 51 -15.30 -3.83 -5.04
N GLU A 52 -15.84 -4.95 -5.54
CA GLU A 52 -17.04 -5.57 -5.00
C GLU A 52 -16.86 -6.01 -3.55
N TRP A 53 -15.73 -6.66 -3.25
CA TRP A 53 -15.42 -7.07 -1.88
C TRP A 53 -15.16 -5.87 -0.98
N LEU A 54 -14.46 -4.85 -1.45
CA LEU A 54 -14.23 -3.62 -0.69
C LEU A 54 -15.55 -2.96 -0.27
N ARG A 55 -16.51 -2.84 -1.20
CA ARG A 55 -17.85 -2.29 -0.88
C ARG A 55 -18.55 -3.09 0.23
N LYS A 56 -18.46 -4.43 0.18
CA LYS A 56 -19.02 -5.29 1.24
C LYS A 56 -18.34 -5.05 2.58
N TYR A 57 -17.01 -5.03 2.62
CA TYR A 57 -16.26 -4.83 3.86
C TYR A 57 -16.49 -3.45 4.48
N VAL A 58 -16.57 -2.40 3.66
CA VAL A 58 -16.94 -1.05 4.12
C VAL A 58 -18.35 -1.06 4.71
N SER A 59 -19.30 -1.71 4.05
CA SER A 59 -20.68 -1.83 4.57
C SER A 59 -20.74 -2.61 5.89
N PHE A 60 -20.02 -3.74 6.01
CA PHE A 60 -20.00 -4.53 7.25
C PHE A 60 -19.33 -3.79 8.41
N GLY A 61 -18.28 -3.03 8.13
CA GLY A 61 -17.47 -2.35 9.13
C GLY A 61 -17.86 -0.89 9.37
N GLN A 62 -18.91 -0.37 8.72
CA GLN A 62 -19.15 1.07 8.60
C GLN A 62 -19.05 1.82 9.94
N ALA A 63 -19.76 1.35 10.96
CA ALA A 63 -19.78 1.99 12.28
C ALA A 63 -18.40 2.05 12.96
N VAL A 64 -17.53 1.06 12.73
CA VAL A 64 -16.17 1.01 13.31
C VAL A 64 -15.20 1.82 12.45
N LEU A 65 -15.30 1.72 11.12
CA LEU A 65 -14.43 2.42 10.18
C LEU A 65 -14.65 3.94 10.20
N GLU A 66 -15.89 4.39 10.40
CA GLU A 66 -16.22 5.81 10.49
C GLU A 66 -16.02 6.39 11.91
N ARG A 67 -15.77 5.54 12.92
CA ARG A 67 -15.55 5.98 14.29
C ARG A 67 -14.29 6.84 14.38
N LYS A 68 -14.42 8.02 14.98
CA LYS A 68 -13.31 8.92 15.27
C LYS A 68 -13.10 8.98 16.77
N GLU A 69 -11.89 8.67 17.21
CA GLU A 69 -11.47 8.81 18.60
C GLU A 69 -10.51 10.00 18.72
N PRO A 70 -10.77 10.97 19.61
CA PRO A 70 -9.85 12.07 19.82
C PRO A 70 -8.57 11.55 20.48
N PRO A 71 -7.38 12.02 20.04
CA PRO A 71 -6.14 11.59 20.65
C PRO A 71 -5.99 12.21 22.04
N THR A 72 -5.32 11.49 22.93
CA THR A 72 -4.83 12.08 24.18
C THR A 72 -3.52 12.81 23.89
N VAL A 73 -3.47 14.11 24.16
CA VAL A 73 -2.27 14.93 23.89
C VAL A 73 -1.43 15.11 25.15
N ARG A 74 -0.12 14.88 25.05
CA ARG A 74 0.85 15.16 26.11
C ARG A 74 1.97 16.05 25.61
N VAL A 75 2.13 17.18 26.29
CA VAL A 75 3.27 18.09 26.09
C VAL A 75 4.31 17.83 27.18
N SER A 76 5.58 17.80 26.80
CA SER A 76 6.70 17.64 27.74
C SER A 76 7.90 18.46 27.28
N GLY A 77 8.73 18.90 28.22
CA GLY A 77 9.99 19.59 27.94
C GLY A 77 11.17 18.82 28.51
N LYS A 78 12.30 18.83 27.80
CA LYS A 78 13.59 18.34 28.31
C LYS A 78 14.65 19.40 28.05
N GLU A 79 15.30 19.84 29.11
CA GLU A 79 16.43 20.76 29.02
C GLU A 79 17.75 19.98 28.97
N ALA A 80 18.62 20.32 28.03
CA ALA A 80 19.97 19.78 27.94
C ALA A 80 20.89 20.83 27.31
N HIS A 81 22.09 21.00 27.86
CA HIS A 81 23.11 21.94 27.34
C HIS A 81 22.58 23.38 27.12
N GLY A 82 21.71 23.87 28.02
CA GLY A 82 21.14 25.23 27.93
C GLY A 82 20.08 25.41 26.85
N THR A 83 19.61 24.34 26.22
CA THR A 83 18.48 24.36 25.27
C THR A 83 17.31 23.56 25.82
N LEU A 84 16.12 24.18 25.87
CA LEU A 84 14.87 23.49 26.19
C LEU A 84 14.25 22.90 24.91
N THR A 85 14.19 21.57 24.83
CA THR A 85 13.47 20.87 23.74
C THR A 85 12.04 20.55 24.18
N LEU A 86 11.06 21.01 23.41
CA LEU A 86 9.65 20.70 23.64
C LEU A 86 9.21 19.51 22.76
N HIS A 87 8.41 18.61 23.32
CA HIS A 87 7.79 17.49 22.63
C HIS A 87 6.27 17.54 22.79
N CYS A 88 5.54 17.38 21.67
CA CYS A 88 4.11 17.15 21.66
C CYS A 88 3.85 15.73 21.13
N ARG A 89 3.13 14.90 21.90
CA ARG A 89 2.76 13.53 21.53
C ARG A 89 1.24 13.40 21.55
N ALA A 90 0.68 12.83 20.49
CA ALA A 90 -0.72 12.42 20.40
C ALA A 90 -0.76 10.89 20.50
N TYR A 91 -1.60 10.37 21.41
CA TYR A 91 -1.84 8.96 21.64
C TYR A 91 -3.24 8.58 21.21
#